data_AF-A0A257V5X2-F1
#
_entry.id   AF-A0A257V5X2-F1
#
_cell.length_a   1.000
_cell.length_b   1.000
_cell.length_c   1.000
_cell.angle_alpha   90.00
_cell.angle_beta   90.00
_cell.angle_gamma   90.00
#
_symmetry.space_group_name_H-M   'P 1'
#
loop_
_entity.id
_entity.type
_entity.pdbx_description
1 polymer ?
#
loop_
_entity_poly.entity_id
_entity_poly.type
_entity_poly.pdbx_seq_one_letter_code
_entity_poly.pdbx_strand_id
1 'polypeptide(L)'
;MRKEYDFTKGKRGAIVKMPAGKTRITIRLDSDVIAWFKQQVHETEGGSYQNLINRVLREHMAKRPDRIEATIRKVIREELHRAS
;
A
#
# COMPACT_ATOMS: atom_id res chain seq x y z
N MET A 1 25.75 29.46 -8.99
CA MET A 1 25.05 28.37 -9.72
C MET A 1 24.99 28.72 -11.20
N ARG A 2 25.22 27.76 -12.11
CA ARG A 2 25.07 28.02 -13.55
C ARG A 2 23.60 28.02 -13.94
N LYS A 3 23.21 28.91 -14.85
CA LYS A 3 21.83 29.10 -15.30
C LYS A 3 21.31 27.93 -16.14
N GLU A 4 22.20 27.18 -16.79
CA GLU A 4 21.83 26.17 -17.78
C GLU A 4 22.82 25.00 -17.75
N TYR A 5 22.30 23.78 -17.85
CA TYR A 5 23.10 22.55 -17.94
C TYR A 5 22.70 21.82 -19.23
N ASP A 6 23.69 21.59 -20.09
CA ASP A 6 23.55 20.79 -21.30
C ASP A 6 23.69 19.30 -20.97
N PHE A 7 22.60 18.55 -21.14
CA PHE A 7 22.53 17.11 -20.90
C PHE A 7 22.47 16.29 -22.20
N THR A 8 22.79 16.87 -23.35
CA THR A 8 22.77 16.17 -24.66
C THR A 8 23.64 14.91 -24.69
N LYS A 9 24.70 14.85 -23.85
CA LYS A 9 25.59 13.68 -23.70
C LYS A 9 25.35 12.86 -22.44
N GLY A 10 24.28 13.16 -21.68
CA GLY A 10 23.94 12.44 -20.46
C GLY A 10 23.48 11.02 -20.75
N LYS A 11 24.26 10.01 -20.37
CA LYS A 11 23.79 8.62 -20.38
C LYS A 11 22.81 8.43 -19.22
N ARG A 12 21.56 8.07 -19.52
CA ARG A 12 20.58 7.67 -18.49
C ARG A 12 21.18 6.49 -17.72
N GLY A 13 21.41 6.68 -16.42
CA GLY A 13 21.86 5.60 -15.53
C GLY A 13 20.87 4.43 -15.54
N ALA A 14 21.30 3.28 -15.02
CA ALA A 14 20.47 2.08 -14.94
C ALA A 14 19.11 2.44 -14.31
N ILE A 15 18.05 2.34 -15.10
CA ILE A 15 16.68 2.43 -14.59
C ILE A 15 16.55 1.23 -13.67
N VAL A 16 16.53 1.46 -12.36
CA VAL A 16 16.31 0.41 -11.36
C VAL A 16 15.01 -0.28 -11.75
N LYS A 17 15.11 -1.53 -12.20
CA LYS A 17 13.94 -2.32 -12.55
C LYS A 17 13.06 -2.39 -11.31
N MET A 18 11.78 -2.16 -11.50
CA MET A 18 10.84 -2.23 -10.40
C MET A 18 10.89 -3.64 -9.78
N PRO A 19 10.86 -3.76 -8.43
CA PRO A 19 10.85 -5.06 -7.79
C PRO A 19 9.72 -5.93 -8.34
N ALA A 20 9.99 -7.22 -8.53
CA ALA A 20 9.00 -8.17 -9.02
C ALA A 20 7.71 -8.09 -8.19
N GLY A 21 6.55 -8.10 -8.85
CA GLY A 21 5.23 -8.07 -8.20
C GLY A 21 4.72 -6.68 -7.78
N LYS A 22 5.43 -5.59 -8.09
CA LYS A 22 4.87 -4.23 -8.03
C LYS A 22 4.47 -3.78 -9.44
N THR A 23 3.35 -3.07 -9.56
CA THR A 23 2.89 -2.46 -10.83
C THR A 23 2.87 -0.95 -10.68
N ARG A 24 3.50 -0.22 -11.61
CA ARG A 24 3.45 1.24 -11.64
C ARG A 24 2.10 1.65 -12.19
N ILE A 25 1.34 2.39 -11.39
CA ILE A 25 0.04 2.92 -11.78
C ILE A 25 0.03 4.43 -11.59
N THR A 26 -0.77 5.11 -12.40
CA THR A 26 -1.08 6.53 -12.21
C THR A 26 -2.46 6.61 -11.58
N ILE A 27 -2.53 6.96 -10.31
CA ILE A 27 -3.79 7.15 -9.57
C ILE A 27 -3.86 8.56 -9.00
N ARG A 28 -5.07 9.12 -8.90
CA ARG A 28 -5.32 10.35 -8.15
C ARG A 28 -5.69 9.94 -6.73
N LEU A 29 -5.06 10.59 -5.75
CA LEU A 29 -5.38 10.48 -4.34
C LEU A 29 -5.54 11.89 -3.79
N ASP A 30 -6.41 12.06 -2.82
CA ASP A 30 -6.64 13.35 -2.19
C ASP A 30 -5.37 13.83 -1.46
N SER A 31 -5.18 15.15 -1.46
CA SER A 31 -3.94 15.76 -0.98
C SER A 31 -3.76 15.60 0.53
N ASP A 32 -4.85 15.60 1.28
CA ASP A 32 -4.92 15.36 2.71
C ASP A 32 -4.55 13.90 3.05
N VAL A 33 -5.01 12.93 2.27
CA VAL A 33 -4.63 11.51 2.41
C VAL A 33 -3.12 11.34 2.23
N ILE A 34 -2.56 11.96 1.18
CA ILE A 34 -1.10 11.92 0.95
C ILE A 34 -0.36 12.59 2.11
N ALA A 35 -0.83 13.75 2.59
CA ALA A 35 -0.22 14.48 3.69
C ALA A 35 -0.21 13.64 4.98
N TRP A 36 -1.32 12.98 5.30
CA TRP A 36 -1.44 12.11 6.46
C TRP A 36 -0.42 10.96 6.42
N PHE A 37 -0.34 10.23 5.30
CA PHE A 37 0.62 9.13 5.15
C PHE A 37 2.09 9.59 5.19
N LYS A 38 2.39 10.80 4.69
CA LYS A 38 3.73 11.39 4.81
C LYS A 38 4.07 11.69 6.26
N GLN A 39 3.16 12.32 6.99
CA GLN A 39 3.36 12.64 8.41
C GLN A 39 3.65 11.39 9.23
N GLN A 40 2.87 10.32 9.03
CA GLN A 40 3.09 9.04 9.72
C GLN A 40 4.50 8.47 9.48
N VAL A 41 5.02 8.56 8.25
CA VAL A 41 6.40 8.09 7.94
C VAL A 41 7.46 9.00 8.56
N HIS A 42 7.22 10.31 8.60
CA HIS A 42 8.13 11.24 9.29
C HIS A 42 8.22 10.96 10.79
N GLU A 43 7.10 10.60 11.43
CA GLU A 43 7.04 10.27 12.85
C GLU A 43 7.73 8.93 13.17
N THR A 44 7.78 7.98 12.23
CA THR A 44 8.28 6.62 12.48
C THR A 44 9.75 6.40 12.04
N GLU A 45 10.53 7.47 11.82
CA GLU A 45 11.95 7.42 11.38
C GLU A 45 12.26 6.35 10.31
N GLY A 46 11.38 6.16 9.33
CA GLY A 46 11.66 5.17 8.29
C GLY A 46 10.48 4.80 7.41
N GLY A 47 10.76 4.68 6.11
CA GLY A 47 9.87 4.09 5.13
C GLY A 47 9.47 5.03 4.00
N SER A 48 8.67 4.51 3.09
CA SER A 48 8.06 5.28 2.01
C SER A 48 6.56 5.33 2.25
N TYR A 49 5.96 6.52 2.18
CA TYR A 49 4.52 6.70 2.30
C TYR A 49 3.77 5.82 1.27
N GLN A 50 4.38 5.54 0.12
CA GLN A 50 3.83 4.63 -0.89
C GLN A 50 3.76 3.18 -0.41
N ASN A 51 4.78 2.72 0.32
CA ASN A 51 4.76 1.39 0.94
C ASN A 51 3.71 1.32 2.05
N LEU A 52 3.53 2.42 2.80
CA LEU A 52 2.52 2.52 3.85
C LEU A 52 1.10 2.44 3.27
N ILE A 53 0.81 3.21 2.22
CA ILE A 53 -0.44 3.14 1.48
C ILE A 53 -0.70 1.71 0.99
N ASN A 54 0.28 1.07 0.37
CA ASN A 54 0.14 -0.29 -0.13
C ASN A 54 -0.12 -1.31 0.98
N ARG A 55 0.49 -1.14 2.17
CA ARG A 55 0.23 -1.97 3.34
C ARG A 55 -1.22 -1.83 3.80
N VAL A 56 -1.73 -0.61 3.92
CA VAL A 56 -3.13 -0.37 4.30
C VAL A 56 -4.09 -1.00 3.28
N LEU A 57 -3.80 -0.90 1.98
CA LEU A 57 -4.61 -1.56 0.95
C LEU A 57 -4.61 -3.09 1.12
N ARG A 58 -3.47 -3.70 1.44
CA ARG A 58 -3.38 -5.14 1.73
C ARG A 58 -4.17 -5.53 2.98
N GLU A 59 -4.07 -4.74 4.05
CA GLU A 59 -4.85 -4.95 5.27
C GLU A 59 -6.35 -4.83 4.98
N HIS A 60 -6.76 -3.86 4.18
CA HIS A 60 -8.16 -3.72 3.77
C HIS A 60 -8.64 -4.92 2.94
N MET A 61 -7.81 -5.44 2.03
CA MET A 61 -8.12 -6.69 1.31
C MET A 61 -8.28 -7.88 2.28
N ALA A 62 -7.44 -7.97 3.31
CA ALA A 62 -7.49 -9.03 4.30
C ALA A 62 -8.70 -8.92 5.24
N LYS A 63 -9.13 -7.69 5.55
CA LYS A 63 -10.28 -7.37 6.42
C LYS A 63 -11.64 -7.53 5.73
N ARG A 64 -11.70 -7.96 4.47
CA ARG A 64 -12.99 -8.22 3.82
C ARG A 64 -13.84 -9.20 4.67
N PRO A 65 -15.10 -8.84 4.96
CA PRO A 65 -15.97 -9.59 5.88
C PRO A 65 -16.19 -11.04 5.44
N ASP A 66 -16.06 -11.33 4.15
CA ASP A 66 -16.23 -12.67 3.58
C ASP A 66 -15.39 -13.76 4.28
N ARG A 67 -14.25 -13.43 4.91
CA ARG A 67 -13.43 -14.42 5.65
C ARG A 67 -13.79 -14.54 7.13
N ILE A 68 -13.93 -13.42 7.83
CA ILE A 68 -14.22 -13.44 9.27
C ILE A 68 -15.69 -13.76 9.52
N GLU A 69 -16.60 -13.16 8.77
CA GLU A 69 -18.04 -13.39 8.86
C GLU A 69 -18.40 -14.83 8.47
N ALA A 70 -17.77 -15.38 7.41
CA ALA A 70 -17.98 -16.79 7.06
C ALA A 70 -17.46 -17.74 8.14
N THR A 71 -16.32 -17.43 8.77
CA THR A 71 -15.78 -18.21 9.88
C THR A 71 -16.70 -18.15 11.10
N ILE A 72 -17.18 -16.96 11.46
CA ILE A 72 -18.12 -16.78 12.58
C ILE A 72 -19.46 -17.49 12.30
N ARG A 73 -20.03 -17.34 11.10
CA ARG A 73 -21.27 -18.05 10.69
C ARG A 73 -21.10 -19.57 10.74
N LYS A 74 -19.93 -20.09 10.36
CA LYS A 74 -19.62 -21.52 10.43
C LYS A 74 -19.58 -22.01 11.88
N VAL A 75 -18.84 -21.32 12.75
CA VAL A 75 -18.71 -21.68 14.17
C VAL A 75 -20.07 -21.62 14.88
N ILE A 76 -20.87 -20.56 14.66
CA ILE A 76 -22.22 -20.46 15.24
C ILE A 76 -23.13 -21.61 14.79
N ARG A 77 -23.07 -22.02 13.53
CA ARG A 77 -23.86 -23.16 13.01
C ARG A 77 -23.44 -24.47 13.65
N GLU A 78 -22.14 -24.69 13.83
CA GLU A 78 -21.59 -25.90 14.46
C GLU A 78 -22.03 -25.99 15.93
N GLU A 79 -21.99 -24.90 16.68
CA GLU A 79 -22.44 -24.88 18.09
C GLU A 79 -23.96 -25.07 18.22
N LEU A 80 -24.78 -24.48 17.34
CA LEU A 80 -26.23 -24.70 17.33
C LEU A 80 -26.62 -26.15 16.98
N HIS A 81 -25.85 -26.83 16.13
CA HIS A 81 -26.08 -28.25 15.82
C HIS A 81 -25.60 -29.20 16.93
N ARG A 82 -24.61 -28.79 17.73
CA ARG A 82 -24.14 -29.58 18.89
C ARG A 82 -25.07 -29.44 20.10
N ALA A 83 -25.76 -28.32 20.21
CA ALA A 83 -26.67 -28.02 21.31
C ALA A 83 -28.11 -28.56 21.12
N SER A 84 -28.43 -29.14 19.95
CA SER A 84 -29.72 -29.80 19.67
C SER A 84 -29.67 -31.30 19.92
#